data_AF-A0A1I7UY82-F1
#
_entry.id   AF-A0A1I7UY82-F1
#
_cell.length_a   1.000
_cell.length_b   1.000
_cell.length_c   1.000
_cell.angle_alpha   90.00
_cell.angle_beta   90.00
_cell.angle_gamma   90.00
#
_symmetry.space_group_name_H-M   'P 1'
#
loop_
_entity.id
_entity.type
_entity.pdbx_description
1 polymer ?
#
loop_
_entity_poly.entity_id
_entity_poly.type
_entity_poly.pdbx_seq_one_letter_code
_entity_poly.pdbx_strand_id
1 'polypeptide(L)'
;MLRNSINSRERRRMHELNDEFEALRECLPYPNEANSRRMSKANTLLLASNWIKQLVNANHKLQLDLNAAHAKVVYSKFNLRRFDFSDRNTNGADSKVNKTSSKMLKV
;
A
#
# COMPACT_ATOMS: atom_id res chain seq x y z
N MET A 1 -46.50 -36.79 1.17
CA MET A 1 -46.19 -35.48 1.81
C MET A 1 -44.70 -35.31 2.13
N LEU A 2 -44.02 -36.29 2.74
CA LEU A 2 -42.60 -36.19 3.12
C LEU A 2 -41.61 -35.88 1.96
N ARG A 3 -41.76 -36.58 0.82
CA ARG A 3 -40.90 -36.36 -0.37
C ARG A 3 -40.96 -34.92 -0.88
N ASN A 4 -42.16 -34.31 -0.88
CA ASN A 4 -42.35 -32.94 -1.36
C ASN A 4 -41.69 -31.92 -0.42
N SER A 5 -41.77 -32.14 0.89
CA SER A 5 -41.10 -31.29 1.89
C SER A 5 -39.58 -31.33 1.74
N ILE A 6 -39.00 -32.53 1.57
CA ILE A 6 -37.56 -32.70 1.33
C ILE A 6 -37.12 -32.00 0.05
N ASN A 7 -37.85 -32.21 -1.06
CA ASN A 7 -37.53 -31.59 -2.35
C ASN A 7 -37.63 -30.06 -2.28
N SER A 8 -38.62 -29.53 -1.55
CA SER A 8 -38.76 -28.08 -1.37
C SER A 8 -37.58 -27.49 -0.59
N ARG A 9 -37.11 -28.19 0.44
CA ARG A 9 -35.96 -27.76 1.23
C ARG A 9 -34.67 -27.78 0.39
N GLU A 10 -34.46 -28.81 -0.41
CA GLU A 10 -33.25 -28.88 -1.25
C GLU A 10 -33.26 -27.82 -2.35
N ARG A 11 -34.42 -27.50 -2.93
CA ARG A 11 -34.54 -26.36 -3.86
C ARG A 11 -34.13 -25.05 -3.19
N ARG A 12 -34.64 -24.78 -1.99
CA ARG A 12 -34.27 -23.57 -1.22
C ARG A 12 -32.76 -23.52 -0.99
N ARG A 13 -32.17 -24.60 -0.50
CA ARG A 13 -30.71 -24.70 -0.29
C ARG A 13 -29.93 -24.43 -1.58
N MET A 14 -30.40 -24.94 -2.71
CA MET A 14 -29.75 -24.70 -4.00
C MET A 14 -29.90 -23.25 -4.49
N HIS A 15 -31.03 -22.60 -4.21
CA HIS A 15 -31.23 -21.17 -4.49
C HIS A 15 -30.27 -20.32 -3.67
N GLU A 16 -30.23 -20.52 -2.34
CA GLU A 16 -29.28 -19.83 -1.45
C GLU A 16 -27.84 -19.99 -1.94
N LEU A 17 -27.42 -21.23 -2.26
CA LEU A 17 -26.09 -21.47 -2.81
C LEU A 17 -25.83 -20.73 -4.13
N ASN A 18 -26.83 -20.69 -5.03
CA ASN A 18 -26.67 -20.01 -6.32
C ASN A 18 -26.56 -18.49 -6.15
N ASP A 19 -27.28 -17.92 -5.19
CA ASP A 19 -27.26 -16.49 -4.88
C ASP A 19 -25.89 -16.10 -4.30
N GLU A 20 -25.35 -16.88 -3.36
CA GLU A 20 -23.98 -16.69 -2.83
C GLU A 20 -22.91 -16.78 -3.93
N PHE A 21 -23.09 -17.71 -4.88
CA PHE A 21 -22.21 -17.82 -6.03
C PHE A 21 -22.28 -16.60 -6.95
N GLU A 22 -23.41 -15.89 -6.99
CA GLU A 22 -23.56 -14.68 -7.79
C GLU A 22 -22.91 -13.48 -7.11
N ALA A 23 -23.15 -13.29 -5.81
CA ALA A 23 -22.45 -12.31 -4.99
C ALA A 23 -20.92 -12.48 -5.06
N LEU A 24 -20.45 -13.73 -5.09
CA LEU A 24 -19.03 -14.00 -5.31
C LEU A 24 -18.55 -13.52 -6.68
N ARG A 25 -19.32 -13.69 -7.76
CA ARG A 25 -18.92 -13.23 -9.11
C ARG A 25 -18.80 -11.71 -9.17
N GLU A 26 -19.67 -10.99 -8.49
CA GLU A 26 -19.63 -9.51 -8.42
C GLU A 26 -18.34 -8.99 -7.78
N CYS A 27 -17.73 -9.77 -6.89
CA CYS A 27 -16.47 -9.41 -6.23
C CYS A 27 -15.21 -9.73 -7.05
N LEU A 28 -15.33 -10.46 -8.17
CA LEU A 28 -14.18 -10.94 -8.93
C LEU A 28 -13.86 -10.02 -10.12
N PRO A 29 -12.58 -9.91 -10.50
CA PRO A 29 -12.17 -9.13 -11.67
C PRO A 29 -12.50 -9.91 -12.95
N TYR A 30 -13.76 -9.89 -13.37
CA TYR A 30 -14.25 -10.49 -14.61
C TYR A 30 -15.29 -9.57 -15.28
N PRO A 31 -15.32 -9.46 -16.61
CA PRO A 31 -16.31 -8.63 -17.30
C PRO A 31 -17.73 -9.17 -17.13
N ASN A 32 -18.51 -8.52 -16.28
CA ASN A 32 -19.96 -8.71 -16.17
C ASN A 32 -20.71 -7.88 -17.22
N GLU A 33 -20.24 -7.91 -18.47
CA GLU A 33 -20.95 -7.26 -19.56
C GLU A 33 -22.24 -8.00 -19.85
N ALA A 34 -23.30 -7.28 -20.25
CA ALA A 34 -24.62 -7.84 -20.51
C ALA A 34 -24.63 -8.99 -21.55
N ASN A 35 -23.60 -9.08 -22.38
CA ASN A 35 -23.41 -10.11 -23.40
C ASN A 35 -22.36 -11.18 -23.02
N SER A 36 -21.70 -11.04 -21.87
CA SER A 36 -20.69 -11.99 -21.42
C SER A 36 -21.36 -13.25 -20.84
N ARG A 37 -20.83 -14.41 -21.21
CA ARG A 37 -21.35 -15.69 -20.71
C ARG A 37 -21.05 -15.81 -19.22
N ARG A 38 -22.09 -16.01 -18.40
CA ARG A 38 -21.96 -16.27 -16.96
C ARG A 38 -20.93 -17.37 -16.67
N MET A 39 -19.97 -17.07 -15.80
CA MET A 39 -18.94 -18.03 -15.39
C MET A 39 -19.54 -19.25 -14.69
N SER A 40 -19.03 -20.44 -15.00
CA SER A 40 -19.39 -21.68 -14.29
C SER A 40 -18.98 -21.61 -12.82
N LYS A 41 -19.65 -22.37 -11.93
CA LYS A 41 -19.28 -22.45 -10.49
C LYS A 41 -17.81 -22.83 -10.28
N ALA A 42 -17.31 -23.79 -11.06
CA ALA A 42 -15.92 -24.24 -10.98
C ALA A 42 -14.94 -23.11 -11.35
N ASN A 43 -15.21 -22.39 -12.44
CA ASN A 43 -14.36 -21.27 -12.86
C ASN A 43 -14.45 -20.11 -11.86
N THR A 44 -15.62 -19.85 -11.27
CA THR A 44 -15.79 -18.85 -10.20
C THR A 44 -14.89 -19.17 -9.00
N LEU A 45 -14.88 -20.42 -8.53
CA LEU A 45 -14.02 -20.82 -7.41
C LEU A 45 -12.52 -20.76 -7.75
N LEU A 46 -12.15 -21.17 -8.96
CA LEU A 46 -10.78 -21.10 -9.44
C LEU A 46 -10.28 -19.65 -9.51
N LEU A 47 -11.08 -18.77 -10.11
CA LEU A 47 -10.76 -17.34 -10.20
C LEU A 47 -10.68 -16.71 -8.82
N ALA A 48 -11.62 -16.98 -7.92
CA ALA A 48 -11.60 -16.47 -6.55
C ALA A 48 -10.33 -16.89 -5.80
N SER A 49 -9.95 -18.17 -5.88
CA SER A 49 -8.74 -18.68 -5.23
C SER A 49 -7.47 -18.01 -5.76
N ASN A 50 -7.39 -17.80 -7.07
CA ASN A 50 -6.26 -17.11 -7.70
C ASN A 50 -6.26 -15.62 -7.36
N TRP A 51 -7.42 -15.00 -7.28
CA TRP A 51 -7.56 -13.58 -6.95
C TRP A 51 -7.11 -13.28 -5.52
N ILE A 52 -7.49 -14.11 -4.55
CA ILE A 52 -7.00 -14.00 -3.17
C ILE A 52 -5.47 -14.04 -3.12
N LYS A 53 -4.83 -14.98 -3.83
CA LYS A 53 -3.36 -15.08 -3.90
C LYS A 53 -2.73 -13.82 -4.51
N GLN A 54 -3.32 -13.30 -5.58
CA GLN A 54 -2.85 -12.06 -6.22
C GLN A 54 -2.99 -10.86 -5.28
N LEU A 55 -4.10 -10.72 -4.57
CA LEU A 55 -4.32 -9.66 -3.58
C LEU A 55 -3.30 -9.72 -2.44
N VAL A 56 -2.96 -10.91 -1.95
CA VAL A 56 -1.93 -11.09 -0.91
C VAL A 56 -0.57 -10.59 -1.41
N ASN A 57 -0.18 -10.99 -2.62
CA ASN A 57 1.09 -10.56 -3.23
C ASN A 57 1.13 -9.05 -3.48
N ALA A 58 0.03 -8.47 -3.99
CA ALA A 58 -0.09 -7.04 -4.22
C ALA A 58 0.01 -6.24 -2.92
N ASN A 59 -0.67 -6.70 -1.85
CA ASN A 59 -0.57 -6.07 -0.54
C ASN A 59 0.86 -6.11 0.02
N HIS A 60 1.55 -7.25 -0.09
CA HIS A 60 2.94 -7.36 0.36
C HIS A 60 3.84 -6.38 -0.40
N LYS A 61 3.70 -6.29 -1.74
CA LYS A 61 4.45 -5.32 -2.54
C LYS A 61 4.20 -3.88 -2.10
N LEU A 62 2.93 -3.50 -1.90
CA LEU A 62 2.56 -2.16 -1.43
C LEU A 62 3.16 -1.84 -0.05
N GLN A 63 3.25 -2.82 0.85
CA GLN A 63 3.92 -2.64 2.14
C GLN A 63 5.43 -2.39 1.98
N LEU A 64 6.10 -3.11 1.08
CA LEU A 64 7.51 -2.89 0.78
C LEU A 64 7.74 -1.49 0.19
N ASP A 65 6.91 -1.09 -0.76
CA ASP A 65 6.99 0.21 -1.41
C ASP A 65 6.75 1.35 -0.40
N LEU A 66 5.77 1.18 0.50
CA LEU A 66 5.49 2.12 1.59
C LEU A 66 6.69 2.25 2.54
N ASN A 67 7.29 1.13 2.94
CA ASN A 67 8.48 1.14 3.81
C ASN A 67 9.68 1.82 3.13
N ALA A 68 9.89 1.56 1.84
CA ALA A 68 10.93 2.21 1.06
C ALA A 68 10.69 3.72 0.94
N ALA A 69 9.44 4.14 0.72
CA ALA A 69 9.07 5.55 0.71
C ALA A 69 9.31 6.22 2.07
N HIS A 70 8.94 5.58 3.18
CA HIS A 70 9.23 6.06 4.52
C HIS A 70 10.73 6.23 4.76
N ALA A 71 11.55 5.25 4.37
CA ALA A 71 13.00 5.35 4.51
C ALA A 71 13.59 6.53 3.72
N LYS A 72 13.11 6.77 2.49
CA LYS A 72 13.51 7.93 1.68
C LYS A 72 13.16 9.24 2.37
N VAL A 73 11.94 9.37 2.90
CA VAL A 73 11.50 10.58 3.62
C VAL A 73 12.36 10.83 4.86
N VAL A 74 12.67 9.79 5.64
CA VAL A 74 13.53 9.91 6.82
C VAL A 74 14.94 10.36 6.42
N TYR A 75 15.51 9.75 5.38
CA TYR A 75 16.84 10.10 4.88
C TYR A 75 16.88 11.56 4.39
N SER A 76 15.90 11.99 3.61
CA SER A 76 15.80 13.38 3.15
C SER A 76 15.68 14.36 4.33
N LYS A 77 14.83 14.06 5.33
CA LYS A 77 14.69 14.89 6.54
C LYS A 77 15.99 14.98 7.34
N PHE A 78 16.72 13.88 7.47
CA PHE A 78 18.03 13.87 8.14
C PHE A 78 19.05 14.75 7.42
N ASN A 79 19.14 14.63 6.09
CA ASN A 79 20.05 15.45 5.29
C ASN A 79 19.69 16.95 5.34
N LEU A 80 18.40 17.30 5.30
CA LEU A 80 17.96 18.69 5.48
C LEU A 80 18.43 19.25 6.83
N ARG A 81 18.22 18.50 7.93
CA ARG A 81 18.69 18.95 9.26
C ARG A 81 20.21 19.10 9.33
N ARG A 82 20.96 18.23 8.63
CA ARG A 82 22.42 18.31 8.60
C ARG A 82 22.89 19.57 7.86
N PHE A 83 22.24 19.92 6.75
CA PHE A 83 22.55 21.14 5.98
C PHE A 83 22.30 22.42 6.81
N ASP A 84 21.14 22.51 7.48
CA ASP A 84 20.80 23.64 8.38
C ASP A 84 21.77 23.80 9.58
N PHE A 85 22.46 22.73 9.97
CA PHE A 85 23.48 22.79 11.02
C PHE A 85 24.82 23.29 10.49
N SER A 86 25.21 22.88 9.29
CA SER A 86 26.45 23.32 8.65
C SER A 86 26.45 24.82 8.34
N ASP A 87 25.33 25.39 7.87
CA ASP A 87 25.21 26.83 7.57
C ASP A 87 25.23 27.73 8.83
N ARG A 88 24.91 27.18 10.00
CA ARG A 88 25.04 27.92 11.28
C ARG A 88 26.47 28.01 11.80
N ASN A 89 27.36 27.09 11.41
CA ASN A 89 28.73 27.05 11.93
C ASN A 89 29.71 27.92 11.13
N THR A 90 29.37 28.30 9.89
CA THR A 90 30.24 29.13 9.03
C THR A 90 30.13 30.63 9.30
N ASN A 91 29.04 31.09 9.92
CA ASN A 91 28.81 32.51 10.21
C ASN A 91 29.37 32.98 11.58
N GLY A 92 30.01 32.09 12.36
CA GLY A 92 30.51 32.39 13.72
C GLY A 92 32.03 32.57 13.86
N ALA A 93 32.81 32.37 12.79
CA ALA A 93 34.27 32.33 12.87
C ALA A 93 35.00 33.60 12.40
N ASP A 94 34.32 34.53 11.72
CA ASP A 94 34.99 35.66 11.05
C ASP A 94 35.16 36.94 11.90
N SER A 95 34.83 36.93 13.20
CA SER A 95 34.86 38.16 14.03
C SER A 95 36.06 38.30 14.99
N LYS A 96 37.10 37.47 14.91
CA LYS A 96 38.22 37.48 15.91
C LYS A 96 39.65 37.52 15.36
N VAL A 97 39.88 38.02 14.14
CA VAL A 97 41.25 38.28 13.63
C VAL A 97 41.39 39.75 13.25
N ASN A 98 41.49 40.63 14.24
CA ASN A 98 42.07 41.98 14.10
C ASN A 98 42.11 42.69 15.45
N LYS A 99 43.03 42.32 16.35
CA LYS A 99 43.34 43.12 17.54
C LYS A 99 44.68 42.78 18.21
N THR A 100 45.74 42.54 17.45
CA THR A 100 47.09 42.45 18.03
C THR A 100 48.18 42.71 16.99
N SER A 101 48.24 43.94 16.50
CA SER A 101 49.49 44.46 15.93
C SER A 101 49.52 45.97 16.09
N SER A 102 49.83 46.42 17.30
CA SER A 102 50.32 47.79 17.54
C SER A 102 50.97 47.84 18.91
N LYS A 103 52.27 47.53 18.95
CA LYS A 103 53.25 47.95 19.96
C LYS A 103 54.61 47.38 19.59
N MET A 104 55.33 48.10 18.73
CA MET A 104 56.78 48.26 18.79
C MET A 104 57.16 49.33 17.78
N LEU A 105 57.37 50.55 18.26
CA LEU A 105 58.24 51.61 17.73
C LEU A 105 57.78 52.94 18.34
N LYS A 106 58.40 53.32 19.45
CA LYS A 106 58.69 54.73 19.72
C LYS A 106 60.10 54.81 20.30
N VAL A 107 60.84 55.69 19.65
CA VAL A 107 62.22 56.17 19.85
C VAL A 107 62.59 56.31 21.31
#